data_AF-A0A1F4V3X8-F1
#
_entry.id   AF-A0A1F4V3X8-F1
#
_cell.length_a   1.000
_cell.length_b   1.000
_cell.length_c   1.000
_cell.angle_alpha   90.00
_cell.angle_beta   90.00
_cell.angle_gamma   90.00
#
_symmetry.space_group_name_H-M   'P 1'
#
loop_
_entity.id
_entity.type
_entity.pdbx_description
1 polymer ?
#
loop_
_entity_poly.entity_id
_entity_poly.type
_entity_poly.pdbx_seq_one_letter_code
_entity_poly.pdbx_strand_id
1 'polypeptide(L)'
;MQSDALKVLIVVAHPDDADVSMGMKICNLKRLGYHVHIHCLSKGGKKANEIEYKQEREAEALRAGEILGVDKYTFSDFADTLFESDRSKIRDKLEKTIKEEKPDVVYTHYFEDLHIDHEITSKETLIAARSAKTLIYFRSPYSRNFTPKIFYFGDEISMSKKYNALKCFKSQKFLDAEFLKQASSVLFFEYLHPQLILDVKMSYGKKIDEPFYCEFFIPERISEVDTRLPKLNEFRKGALAIKEKVRFSLKNNS
;
A
#
# COMPACT_ATOMS: atom_id res chain seq x y z
N MET A 1 1.36 -25.97 -17.02
CA MET A 1 1.05 -25.85 -15.58
C MET A 1 0.47 -24.47 -15.36
N GLN A 2 -0.76 -24.37 -14.88
CA GLN A 2 -1.36 -23.10 -14.45
C GLN A 2 -0.52 -22.63 -13.26
N SER A 3 0.21 -21.52 -13.37
CA SER A 3 1.03 -21.05 -12.25
C SER A 3 0.09 -20.65 -11.13
N ASP A 4 0.27 -21.20 -9.92
CA ASP A 4 -0.52 -20.79 -8.76
C ASP A 4 -0.52 -19.26 -8.62
N ALA A 5 -1.70 -18.72 -8.34
CA ALA A 5 -1.89 -17.30 -8.07
C ALA A 5 -1.00 -16.86 -6.91
N LEU A 6 -0.28 -15.75 -7.09
CA LEU A 6 0.60 -15.22 -6.05
C LEU A 6 -0.21 -14.82 -4.82
N LYS A 7 0.33 -15.13 -3.65
CA LYS A 7 -0.24 -14.75 -2.36
C LYS A 7 0.39 -13.47 -1.87
N VAL A 8 -0.45 -12.46 -1.64
CA VAL A 8 -0.07 -11.16 -1.10
C VAL A 8 -0.63 -11.04 0.30
N LEU A 9 0.24 -10.77 1.27
CA LEU A 9 -0.14 -10.39 2.62
C LEU A 9 0.09 -8.89 2.81
N ILE A 10 -0.93 -8.16 3.22
CA ILE A 10 -0.85 -6.73 3.55
C ILE A 10 -1.05 -6.62 5.06
N VAL A 11 -0.03 -6.17 5.77
CA VAL A 11 -0.05 -6.01 7.23
C VAL A 11 -0.21 -4.55 7.59
N VAL A 12 -1.26 -4.23 8.32
CA VAL A 12 -1.60 -2.86 8.74
C VAL A 12 -1.91 -2.78 10.23
N ALA A 13 -1.84 -1.56 10.79
CA ALA A 13 -2.06 -1.33 12.21
C ALA A 13 -3.56 -1.18 12.50
N HIS A 14 -4.26 -0.38 11.69
CA HIS A 14 -5.64 0.03 11.92
C HIS A 14 -6.58 -0.29 10.73
N PRO A 15 -7.88 -0.46 10.99
CA PRO A 15 -8.87 -0.62 9.94
C PRO A 15 -9.07 0.67 9.14
N ASP A 16 -8.41 0.79 7.98
CA ASP A 16 -8.51 1.85 6.94
C ASP A 16 -7.14 2.07 6.25
N ASP A 17 -6.05 1.82 6.98
CA ASP A 17 -4.67 2.01 6.54
C ASP A 17 -4.38 1.50 5.12
N ALA A 18 -4.78 0.24 4.83
CA ALA A 18 -4.53 -0.39 3.54
C ALA A 18 -5.29 0.32 2.41
N ASP A 19 -6.54 0.71 2.67
CA ASP A 19 -7.43 1.39 1.75
C ASP A 19 -6.91 2.79 1.42
N VAL A 20 -6.47 3.53 2.45
CA VAL A 20 -5.89 4.88 2.34
C VAL A 20 -4.59 4.84 1.53
N SER A 21 -3.68 3.94 1.88
CA SER A 21 -2.33 3.94 1.33
C SER A 21 -2.20 3.23 -0.01
N MET A 22 -2.99 2.18 -0.25
CA MET A 22 -2.78 1.29 -1.40
C MET A 22 -4.07 0.70 -2.01
N GLY A 23 -5.23 1.32 -1.79
CA GLY A 23 -6.51 0.84 -2.31
C GLY A 23 -6.54 0.63 -3.84
N MET A 24 -5.90 1.50 -4.63
CA MET A 24 -5.84 1.31 -6.09
C MET A 24 -4.91 0.14 -6.44
N LYS A 25 -3.78 0.02 -5.74
CA LYS A 25 -2.86 -1.09 -5.90
C LYS A 25 -3.50 -2.44 -5.55
N ILE A 26 -4.33 -2.51 -4.49
CA ILE A 26 -5.10 -3.72 -4.14
C ILE A 26 -5.98 -4.14 -5.31
N CYS A 27 -6.75 -3.21 -5.88
CA CYS A 27 -7.58 -3.48 -7.07
C CYS A 27 -6.74 -4.04 -8.23
N ASN A 28 -5.54 -3.49 -8.42
CA ASN A 28 -4.63 -3.97 -9.45
C ASN A 28 -4.11 -5.39 -9.20
N LEU A 29 -3.71 -5.71 -7.97
CA LEU A 29 -3.27 -7.05 -7.59
C LEU A 29 -4.39 -8.07 -7.85
N LYS A 30 -5.64 -7.70 -7.55
CA LYS A 30 -6.81 -8.52 -7.87
C LYS A 30 -7.04 -8.71 -9.37
N ARG A 31 -6.88 -7.66 -10.18
CA ARG A 31 -6.96 -7.78 -11.66
C ARG A 31 -5.87 -8.68 -12.24
N LEU A 32 -4.70 -8.75 -11.61
CA LEU A 32 -3.62 -9.67 -11.97
C LEU A 32 -3.86 -11.12 -11.49
N GLY A 33 -4.99 -11.38 -10.84
CA GLY A 33 -5.36 -12.71 -10.35
C GLY A 33 -4.66 -13.11 -9.05
N TYR A 34 -4.12 -12.15 -8.28
CA TYR A 34 -3.42 -12.47 -7.04
C TYR A 34 -4.42 -12.72 -5.92
N HIS A 35 -4.03 -13.56 -4.96
CA HIS A 35 -4.76 -13.78 -3.73
C HIS A 35 -4.29 -12.76 -2.69
N VAL A 36 -5.14 -11.80 -2.34
CA VAL A 36 -4.85 -10.69 -1.43
C VAL A 36 -5.48 -10.97 -0.07
N HIS A 37 -4.63 -11.00 0.95
CA HIS A 37 -4.99 -11.09 2.35
C HIS A 37 -4.56 -9.82 3.08
N ILE A 38 -5.51 -9.12 3.71
CA ILE A 38 -5.23 -8.04 4.65
C ILE A 38 -5.28 -8.57 6.09
N HIS A 39 -4.20 -8.38 6.84
CA HIS A 39 -4.15 -8.63 8.27
C HIS A 39 -3.97 -7.31 9.02
N CYS A 40 -5.01 -6.90 9.74
CA CYS A 40 -4.99 -5.73 10.59
C CYS A 40 -4.68 -6.13 12.04
N LEU A 41 -3.73 -5.44 12.68
CA LEU A 41 -3.29 -5.78 14.03
C LEU A 41 -4.27 -5.33 15.11
N SER A 42 -5.05 -4.28 14.87
CA SER A 42 -6.08 -3.81 15.78
C SER A 42 -7.47 -3.84 15.15
N LYS A 43 -8.49 -3.64 15.99
CA LYS A 43 -9.85 -3.28 15.55
C LYS A 43 -10.11 -1.78 15.71
N GLY A 44 -9.06 -0.99 15.93
CA GLY A 44 -9.12 0.47 16.04
C GLY A 44 -9.72 1.04 17.32
N GLY A 45 -9.86 0.23 18.39
CA GLY A 45 -10.29 0.66 19.72
C GLY A 45 -9.16 0.52 20.74
N LYS A 46 -9.04 1.49 21.66
CA LYS A 46 -7.95 1.57 22.64
C LYS A 46 -8.22 0.74 23.89
N LYS A 47 -9.48 0.60 24.28
CA LYS A 47 -9.88 -0.11 25.49
C LYS A 47 -10.62 -1.40 25.17
N ALA A 48 -10.51 -2.38 26.06
CA ALA A 48 -11.20 -3.66 25.91
C ALA A 48 -12.73 -3.52 25.92
N ASN A 49 -13.27 -2.50 26.60
CA ASN A 49 -14.71 -2.28 26.71
C ASN A 49 -15.34 -1.52 25.53
N GLU A 50 -14.55 -1.08 24.55
CA GLU A 50 -15.04 -0.42 23.33
C GLU A 50 -15.53 -1.44 22.28
N ILE A 51 -16.30 -2.44 22.74
CA ILE A 51 -16.69 -3.61 21.92
C ILE A 51 -17.50 -3.18 20.69
N GLU A 52 -18.51 -2.33 20.88
CA GLU A 52 -19.38 -1.86 19.79
C GLU A 52 -18.57 -1.08 18.73
N TYR A 53 -17.67 -0.21 19.16
CA TYR A 53 -16.81 0.57 18.24
C TYR A 53 -15.85 -0.33 17.46
N LYS A 54 -15.21 -1.30 18.13
CA LYS A 54 -14.34 -2.28 17.46
C LYS A 54 -15.11 -3.12 16.43
N GLN A 55 -16.34 -3.54 16.77
CA GLN A 55 -17.21 -4.29 15.85
C GLN A 55 -17.65 -3.44 14.66
N GLU A 56 -17.97 -2.16 14.89
CA GLU A 56 -18.30 -1.22 13.82
C GLU A 56 -17.11 -1.07 12.86
N ARG A 57 -15.92 -0.74 13.38
CA ARG A 57 -14.71 -0.59 12.55
C ARG A 57 -14.33 -1.86 11.79
N GLU A 58 -14.46 -3.03 12.42
CA GLU A 58 -14.27 -4.31 11.75
C GLU A 58 -15.25 -4.51 10.59
N ALA A 59 -16.55 -4.25 10.81
CA ALA A 59 -17.55 -4.35 9.77
C ALA A 59 -17.34 -3.35 8.62
N GLU A 60 -16.86 -2.14 8.92
CA GLU A 60 -16.48 -1.14 7.92
C GLU A 60 -15.33 -1.63 7.04
N ALA A 61 -14.26 -2.14 7.66
CA ALA A 61 -13.10 -2.68 6.95
C ALA A 61 -13.44 -3.92 6.10
N LEU A 62 -14.31 -4.81 6.59
CA LEU A 62 -14.78 -5.96 5.80
C LEU A 62 -15.51 -5.50 4.54
N ARG A 63 -16.45 -4.54 4.65
CA ARG A 63 -17.15 -3.96 3.49
C ARG A 63 -16.19 -3.26 2.52
N ALA A 64 -15.22 -2.52 3.04
CA ALA A 64 -14.20 -1.87 2.22
C ALA A 64 -13.35 -2.91 1.45
N GLY A 65 -12.95 -3.98 2.12
CA GLY A 65 -12.25 -5.12 1.52
C GLY A 65 -13.05 -5.79 0.40
N GLU A 66 -14.37 -5.99 0.58
CA GLU A 66 -15.26 -6.54 -0.46
C GLU A 66 -15.28 -5.63 -1.71
N ILE A 67 -15.36 -4.31 -1.55
CA ILE A 67 -15.33 -3.35 -2.66
C ILE A 67 -14.01 -3.42 -3.44
N LEU A 68 -12.89 -3.54 -2.72
CA LEU A 68 -11.56 -3.67 -3.31
C LEU A 68 -11.30 -5.07 -3.91
N GLY A 69 -12.12 -6.06 -3.57
CA GLY A 69 -12.03 -7.44 -4.03
C GLY A 69 -11.02 -8.28 -3.24
N VAL A 70 -10.74 -7.93 -1.99
CA VAL A 70 -9.85 -8.67 -1.08
C VAL A 70 -10.41 -10.07 -0.82
N ASP A 71 -9.57 -11.10 -0.87
CA ASP A 71 -10.02 -12.50 -0.67
C ASP A 71 -10.16 -12.85 0.81
N LYS A 72 -9.30 -12.26 1.65
CA LYS A 72 -9.27 -12.53 3.08
C LYS A 72 -8.95 -11.26 3.84
N TYR A 73 -9.76 -10.94 4.84
CA TYR A 73 -9.49 -9.85 5.77
C TYR A 73 -9.59 -10.42 7.19
N THR A 74 -8.55 -10.21 7.99
CA THR A 74 -8.49 -10.73 9.36
C THR A 74 -7.96 -9.68 10.31
N PHE A 75 -8.34 -9.81 11.57
CA PHE A 75 -7.95 -8.89 12.63
C PHE A 75 -7.25 -9.66 13.74
N SER A 76 -6.24 -9.03 14.34
CA SER A 76 -5.89 -9.29 15.72
C SER A 76 -6.75 -8.40 16.64
N ASP A 77 -6.48 -8.38 17.94
CA ASP A 77 -7.21 -7.52 18.88
C ASP A 77 -6.22 -6.78 19.80
N PHE A 78 -5.12 -6.30 19.20
CA PHE A 78 -4.20 -5.42 19.92
C PHE A 78 -4.86 -4.06 20.14
N ALA A 79 -4.60 -3.48 21.31
CA ALA A 79 -5.17 -2.20 21.69
C ALA A 79 -4.52 -1.07 20.89
N ASP A 80 -5.36 -0.22 20.30
CA ASP A 80 -4.92 0.94 19.52
C ASP A 80 -4.06 1.90 20.38
N THR A 81 -3.02 2.47 19.79
CA THR A 81 -1.99 3.35 20.36
C THR A 81 -1.10 2.73 21.43
N LEU A 82 -1.18 1.41 21.65
CA LEU A 82 -0.49 0.70 22.73
C LEU A 82 0.48 -0.39 22.22
N PHE A 83 0.79 -0.39 20.92
CA PHE A 83 1.59 -1.45 20.31
C PHE A 83 3.00 -1.57 20.92
N GLU A 84 3.56 -0.49 21.50
CA GLU A 84 4.90 -0.53 22.12
C GLU A 84 4.97 -1.54 23.26
N SER A 85 3.89 -1.69 24.02
CA SER A 85 3.80 -2.66 25.12
C SER A 85 3.59 -4.11 24.66
N ASP A 86 3.11 -4.30 23.43
CA ASP A 86 2.71 -5.60 22.87
C ASP A 86 3.63 -6.08 21.73
N ARG A 87 4.78 -5.43 21.50
CA ARG A 87 5.68 -5.71 20.36
C ARG A 87 6.04 -7.18 20.18
N SER A 88 6.38 -7.88 21.27
CA SER A 88 6.71 -9.31 21.22
C SER A 88 5.51 -10.15 20.79
N LYS A 89 4.31 -9.88 21.34
CA LYS A 89 3.08 -10.59 20.97
C LYS A 89 2.67 -10.30 19.52
N ILE A 90 2.84 -9.05 19.07
CA ILE A 90 2.63 -8.66 17.67
C ILE A 90 3.55 -9.48 16.77
N ARG A 91 4.85 -9.55 17.09
CA ARG A 91 5.81 -10.36 16.33
C ARG A 91 5.42 -11.82 16.29
N ASP A 92 5.10 -12.45 17.42
CA ASP A 92 4.70 -13.86 17.48
C ASP A 92 3.46 -14.13 16.61
N LYS A 93 2.49 -13.22 16.66
CA LYS A 93 1.28 -13.29 15.84
C LYS A 93 1.61 -13.17 14.35
N LEU A 94 2.47 -12.23 13.96
CA LEU A 94 2.89 -12.04 12.58
C LEU A 94 3.70 -13.23 12.05
N GLU A 95 4.63 -13.76 12.84
CA GLU A 95 5.41 -14.95 12.48
C GLU A 95 4.50 -16.15 12.24
N LYS A 96 3.49 -16.35 13.12
CA LYS A 96 2.46 -17.38 12.92
C LYS A 96 1.68 -17.18 11.63
N THR A 97 1.11 -15.98 11.43
CA THR A 97 0.34 -15.66 10.22
C THR A 97 1.16 -15.87 8.95
N ILE A 98 2.41 -15.38 8.90
CA ILE A 98 3.29 -15.51 7.72
C ILE A 98 3.65 -16.98 7.46
N LYS A 99 3.90 -17.77 8.52
CA LYS A 99 4.20 -19.19 8.41
C LYS A 99 3.01 -20.00 7.87
N GLU A 100 1.78 -19.64 8.27
CA GLU A 100 0.55 -20.29 7.83
C GLU A 100 0.19 -19.90 6.39
N GLU A 101 0.22 -18.61 6.06
CA GLU A 101 -0.19 -18.09 4.76
C GLU A 101 0.85 -18.34 3.66
N LYS A 102 2.14 -18.35 4.03
CA LYS A 102 3.31 -18.43 3.13
C LYS A 102 3.20 -17.42 1.97
N PRO A 103 3.13 -16.11 2.26
CA PRO A 103 2.96 -15.10 1.23
C PRO A 103 4.21 -15.00 0.34
N ASP A 104 3.99 -14.78 -0.95
CA ASP A 104 5.05 -14.46 -1.91
C ASP A 104 5.51 -13.00 -1.76
N VAL A 105 4.56 -12.12 -1.41
CA VAL A 105 4.76 -10.68 -1.28
C VAL A 105 4.12 -10.18 0.02
N VAL A 106 4.88 -9.39 0.79
CA VAL A 106 4.37 -8.69 1.97
C VAL A 106 4.38 -7.19 1.73
N TYR A 107 3.25 -6.53 2.00
CA TYR A 107 3.15 -5.08 2.09
C TYR A 107 2.95 -4.63 3.53
N THR A 108 3.57 -3.53 3.94
CA THR A 108 3.32 -2.93 5.26
C THR A 108 3.67 -1.44 5.29
N HIS A 109 3.42 -0.77 6.40
CA HIS A 109 3.74 0.63 6.66
C HIS A 109 5.22 0.96 6.46
N TYR A 110 5.54 2.19 6.06
CA TYR A 110 6.92 2.69 6.14
C TYR A 110 7.35 2.91 7.59
N PHE A 111 8.62 2.64 7.89
CA PHE A 111 9.10 2.60 9.27
C PHE A 111 9.34 3.98 9.91
N GLU A 112 9.51 5.06 9.13
CA GLU A 112 9.53 6.42 9.68
C GLU A 112 8.15 7.04 9.53
N ASP A 113 7.32 6.84 10.54
CA ASP A 113 5.94 7.31 10.57
C ASP A 113 5.68 8.10 11.86
N LEU A 114 4.81 9.11 11.82
CA LEU A 114 4.45 9.86 13.03
C LEU A 114 3.52 9.05 13.95
N HIS A 115 2.81 8.05 13.41
CA HIS A 115 1.99 7.16 14.21
C HIS A 115 2.82 5.97 14.70
N ILE A 116 3.02 5.87 16.02
CA ILE A 116 3.89 4.84 16.62
C ILE A 116 3.46 3.41 16.27
N ASP A 117 2.15 3.14 16.21
CA ASP A 117 1.65 1.82 15.83
C ASP A 117 2.00 1.46 14.38
N HIS A 118 2.09 2.43 13.45
CA HIS A 118 2.55 2.19 12.08
C HIS A 118 4.04 1.82 12.07
N GLU A 119 4.85 2.57 12.80
CA GLU A 119 6.28 2.30 12.95
C GLU A 119 6.54 0.91 13.54
N ILE A 120 5.81 0.53 14.59
CA ILE A 120 5.93 -0.79 15.22
C ILE A 120 5.46 -1.88 14.26
N THR A 121 4.30 -1.70 13.62
CA THR A 121 3.78 -2.65 12.63
C THR A 121 4.81 -2.90 11.53
N SER A 122 5.43 -1.84 11.01
CA SER A 122 6.49 -1.92 10.01
C SER A 122 7.68 -2.74 10.51
N LYS A 123 8.24 -2.39 11.68
CA LYS A 123 9.43 -3.03 12.26
C LYS A 123 9.18 -4.50 12.62
N GLU A 124 8.05 -4.81 13.25
CA GLU A 124 7.75 -6.20 13.62
C GLU A 124 7.40 -7.05 12.40
N THR A 125 6.76 -6.48 11.37
CA THR A 125 6.54 -7.17 10.09
C THR A 125 7.87 -7.47 9.39
N LEU A 126 8.81 -6.53 9.37
CA LEU A 126 10.14 -6.74 8.79
C LEU A 126 10.86 -7.95 9.43
N ILE A 127 10.79 -8.06 10.75
CA ILE A 127 11.39 -9.16 11.51
C ILE A 127 10.63 -10.47 11.25
N ALA A 128 9.29 -10.45 11.30
CA ALA A 128 8.49 -11.66 11.11
C ALA A 128 8.55 -12.19 9.67
N ALA A 129 8.65 -11.30 8.69
CA ALA A 129 8.67 -11.62 7.26
C ALA A 129 10.07 -11.93 6.72
N ARG A 130 11.04 -12.30 7.56
CA ARG A 130 12.40 -12.69 7.13
C ARG A 130 12.40 -13.79 6.06
N SER A 131 11.43 -14.71 6.10
CA SER A 131 11.27 -15.77 5.10
C SER A 131 10.57 -15.32 3.82
N ALA A 132 9.89 -14.16 3.83
CA ALA A 132 9.21 -13.64 2.66
C ALA A 132 10.23 -13.11 1.65
N LYS A 133 10.08 -13.53 0.39
CA LYS A 133 10.99 -13.18 -0.71
C LYS A 133 10.91 -11.72 -1.11
N THR A 134 9.73 -11.11 -0.96
CA THR A 134 9.48 -9.71 -1.32
C THR A 134 8.78 -9.01 -0.16
N LEU A 135 9.33 -7.87 0.26
CA LEU A 135 8.72 -6.98 1.25
C LEU A 135 8.76 -5.55 0.72
N ILE A 136 7.61 -4.88 0.72
CA ILE A 136 7.43 -3.55 0.16
C ILE A 136 6.72 -2.66 1.18
N TYR A 137 7.29 -1.49 1.45
CA TYR A 137 6.64 -0.46 2.24
C TYR A 137 5.72 0.39 1.38
N PHE A 138 4.54 0.72 1.89
CA PHE A 138 3.67 1.76 1.34
C PHE A 138 3.77 3.05 2.17
N ARG A 139 3.40 4.17 1.56
CA ARG A 139 3.35 5.47 2.24
C ARG A 139 2.02 5.65 2.96
N SER A 140 2.04 6.03 4.23
CA SER A 140 0.87 6.53 4.96
C SER A 140 0.81 8.08 4.87
N PRO A 141 -0.31 8.74 5.22
CA PRO A 141 -0.37 10.19 5.36
C PRO A 141 0.64 10.78 6.38
N TYR A 142 1.14 9.95 7.28
CA TYR A 142 2.00 10.32 8.40
C TYR A 142 3.48 9.96 8.20
N SER A 143 3.81 9.32 7.06
CA SER A 143 5.17 8.90 6.77
C SER A 143 6.09 10.10 6.53
N ARG A 144 7.27 10.08 7.15
CA ARG A 144 8.33 11.09 7.02
C ARG A 144 9.47 10.55 6.16
N ASN A 145 10.24 11.44 5.54
CA ASN A 145 11.42 11.09 4.73
C ASN A 145 11.16 10.01 3.65
N PHE A 146 9.91 9.83 3.25
CA PHE A 146 9.52 8.79 2.31
C PHE A 146 9.95 9.19 0.89
N THR A 147 10.98 8.52 0.38
CA THR A 147 11.45 8.72 -0.99
C THR A 147 11.01 7.54 -1.86
N PRO A 148 9.93 7.68 -2.66
CA PRO A 148 9.38 6.58 -3.44
C PRO A 148 10.40 6.02 -4.44
N LYS A 149 10.49 4.69 -4.52
CA LYS A 149 11.25 3.98 -5.57
C LYS A 149 10.33 3.33 -6.59
N ILE A 150 9.05 3.17 -6.25
CA ILE A 150 8.00 2.55 -7.04
C ILE A 150 6.80 3.48 -7.04
N PHE A 151 6.30 3.78 -8.23
CA PHE A 151 5.11 4.61 -8.47
C PHE A 151 4.05 3.73 -9.12
N TYR A 152 2.90 3.60 -8.49
CA TYR A 152 1.75 2.94 -9.09
C TYR A 152 0.74 3.98 -9.55
N PHE A 153 0.48 4.02 -10.85
CA PHE A 153 -0.51 4.92 -11.43
C PHE A 153 -1.84 4.19 -11.60
N GLY A 154 -2.86 4.67 -10.91
CA GLY A 154 -4.21 4.14 -10.96
C GLY A 154 -5.04 4.75 -12.08
N ASP A 155 -6.01 3.98 -12.56
CA ASP A 155 -7.07 4.45 -13.46
C ASP A 155 -8.32 4.88 -12.67
N GLU A 156 -9.28 5.50 -13.35
CA GLU A 156 -10.56 5.94 -12.77
C GLU A 156 -11.34 4.80 -12.10
N ILE A 157 -11.21 3.57 -12.60
CA ILE A 157 -11.92 2.41 -12.04
C ILE A 157 -11.33 2.06 -10.67
N SER A 158 -9.99 1.94 -10.59
CA SER A 158 -9.27 1.65 -9.36
C SER A 158 -9.44 2.78 -8.34
N MET A 159 -9.42 4.04 -8.78
CA MET A 159 -9.67 5.19 -7.92
C MET A 159 -11.12 5.22 -7.43
N SER A 160 -12.10 4.94 -8.29
CA SER A 160 -13.52 4.86 -7.88
C SER A 160 -13.76 3.78 -6.84
N LYS A 161 -13.12 2.60 -7.01
CA LYS A 161 -13.16 1.53 -6.00
C LYS A 161 -12.53 1.97 -4.67
N LYS A 162 -11.32 2.55 -4.71
CA LYS A 162 -10.66 3.10 -3.52
C LYS A 162 -11.56 4.14 -2.82
N TYR A 163 -12.13 5.07 -3.58
CA TYR A 163 -13.04 6.08 -3.04
C TYR A 163 -14.28 5.45 -2.38
N ASN A 164 -14.89 4.43 -3.00
CA ASN A 164 -16.04 3.75 -2.42
C ASN A 164 -15.67 2.94 -1.16
N ALA A 165 -14.50 2.32 -1.13
CA ALA A 165 -13.98 1.63 0.05
C ALA A 165 -13.75 2.62 1.21
N LEU A 166 -13.14 3.78 0.94
CA LEU A 166 -12.91 4.82 1.94
C LEU A 166 -14.21 5.35 2.56
N LYS A 167 -15.30 5.43 1.79
CA LYS A 167 -16.63 5.82 2.31
C LYS A 167 -17.26 4.80 3.27
N CYS A 168 -16.72 3.58 3.37
CA CYS A 168 -17.21 2.61 4.33
C CYS A 168 -16.88 2.98 5.77
N PHE A 169 -15.79 3.74 6.01
CA PHE A 169 -15.27 4.10 7.33
C PHE A 169 -15.99 5.32 7.92
N LYS A 170 -17.32 5.23 8.12
CA LYS A 170 -18.15 6.32 8.64
C LYS A 170 -17.81 6.69 10.08
N SER A 171 -17.30 5.74 10.85
CA SER A 171 -16.83 5.94 12.22
C SER A 171 -15.58 6.85 12.28
N GLN A 172 -14.83 6.97 11.17
CA GLN A 172 -13.59 7.74 11.09
C GLN A 172 -13.85 9.19 10.65
N LYS A 173 -14.13 10.07 11.62
CA LYS A 173 -14.52 11.47 11.37
C LYS A 173 -13.47 12.31 10.64
N PHE A 174 -12.20 11.95 10.73
CA PHE A 174 -11.09 12.67 10.09
C PHE A 174 -10.68 12.07 8.74
N LEU A 175 -11.32 10.99 8.31
CA LEU A 175 -11.09 10.37 7.02
C LEU A 175 -12.02 11.03 5.99
N ASP A 176 -11.44 11.91 5.15
CA ASP A 176 -12.13 12.55 4.03
C ASP A 176 -11.75 11.88 2.71
N ALA A 177 -12.67 11.08 2.17
CA ALA A 177 -12.47 10.36 0.91
C ALA A 177 -12.28 11.29 -0.30
N GLU A 178 -12.89 12.48 -0.29
CA GLU A 178 -12.75 13.45 -1.39
C GLU A 178 -11.37 14.11 -1.33
N PHE A 179 -10.93 14.52 -0.14
CA PHE A 179 -9.57 15.00 0.07
C PHE A 179 -8.53 13.94 -0.34
N LEU A 180 -8.70 12.67 0.06
CA LEU A 180 -7.77 11.60 -0.30
C LEU A 180 -7.73 11.32 -1.81
N LYS A 181 -8.85 11.47 -2.50
CA LYS A 181 -8.91 11.39 -3.98
C LYS A 181 -8.13 12.54 -4.61
N GLN A 182 -8.34 13.77 -4.14
CA GLN A 182 -7.61 14.94 -4.62
C GLN A 182 -6.11 14.83 -4.35
N ALA A 183 -5.72 14.45 -3.13
CA ALA A 183 -4.33 14.20 -2.76
C ALA A 183 -3.71 13.16 -3.71
N SER A 184 -4.36 12.02 -3.92
CA SER A 184 -3.88 10.98 -4.86
C SER A 184 -3.63 11.51 -6.28
N SER A 185 -4.36 12.54 -6.71
CA SER A 185 -4.20 13.18 -8.03
C SER A 185 -3.04 14.17 -8.14
N VAL A 186 -2.50 14.64 -7.00
CA VAL A 186 -1.42 15.65 -6.97
C VAL A 186 -0.13 15.16 -6.32
N LEU A 187 -0.20 14.10 -5.53
CA LEU A 187 0.92 13.61 -4.71
C LEU A 187 2.19 13.34 -5.52
N PHE A 188 2.09 12.90 -6.76
CA PHE A 188 3.27 12.61 -7.59
C PHE A 188 4.00 13.87 -8.08
N PHE A 189 3.36 15.05 -8.08
CA PHE A 189 4.01 16.32 -8.42
C PHE A 189 5.10 16.70 -7.41
N GLU A 190 4.97 16.28 -6.16
CA GLU A 190 5.96 16.56 -5.11
C GLU A 190 7.31 15.86 -5.36
N TYR A 191 7.30 14.75 -6.11
CA TYR A 191 8.45 13.87 -6.28
C TYR A 191 9.02 13.85 -7.70
N LEU A 192 8.31 14.43 -8.69
CA LEU A 192 8.68 14.33 -10.09
C LEU A 192 8.77 15.72 -10.74
N HIS A 193 9.76 15.89 -11.62
CA HIS A 193 9.85 17.09 -12.45
C HIS A 193 8.60 17.21 -13.35
N PRO A 194 8.02 18.41 -13.55
CA PRO A 194 6.80 18.58 -14.35
C PRO A 194 6.85 17.96 -15.75
N GLN A 195 8.00 18.00 -16.42
CA GLN A 195 8.15 17.37 -17.73
C GLN A 195 8.04 15.84 -17.68
N LEU A 196 8.54 15.20 -16.62
CA LEU A 196 8.45 13.74 -16.47
C LEU A 196 7.00 13.29 -16.27
N ILE A 197 6.21 14.12 -15.62
CA ILE A 197 4.78 13.89 -15.41
C ILE A 197 4.06 13.90 -16.75
N LEU A 198 4.36 14.89 -17.60
CA LEU A 198 3.78 14.98 -18.93
C LEU A 198 4.12 13.73 -19.75
N ASP A 199 5.39 13.32 -19.74
CA ASP A 199 5.84 12.13 -20.45
C ASP A 199 5.11 10.86 -19.96
N VAL A 200 4.91 10.71 -18.65
CA VAL A 200 4.15 9.59 -18.08
C VAL A 200 2.67 9.68 -18.49
N LYS A 201 1.99 10.83 -18.31
CA LYS A 201 0.58 10.99 -18.71
C LYS A 201 0.38 10.62 -20.18
N MET A 202 1.24 11.14 -21.07
CA MET A 202 1.19 10.84 -22.50
C MET A 202 1.39 9.35 -22.81
N SER A 203 2.28 8.67 -22.07
CA SER A 203 2.49 7.22 -22.25
C SER A 203 1.27 6.36 -21.90
N TYR A 204 0.38 6.87 -21.04
CA TYR A 204 -0.91 6.24 -20.70
C TYR A 204 -2.07 6.79 -21.54
N GLY A 205 -1.79 7.58 -22.59
CA GLY A 205 -2.81 8.17 -23.45
C GLY A 205 -3.66 9.23 -22.77
N LYS A 206 -3.19 9.78 -21.64
CA LYS A 206 -3.90 10.80 -20.86
C LYS A 206 -3.54 12.20 -21.33
N LYS A 207 -4.55 13.07 -21.40
CA LYS A 207 -4.34 14.50 -21.66
C LYS A 207 -3.72 15.19 -20.43
N ILE A 208 -3.18 16.39 -20.65
CA ILE A 208 -2.51 17.19 -19.61
C ILE A 208 -3.43 17.52 -18.44
N ASP A 209 -4.68 17.84 -18.75
CA ASP A 209 -5.75 18.25 -17.85
C ASP A 209 -6.47 17.08 -17.17
N GLU A 210 -6.30 15.85 -17.65
CA GLU A 210 -6.90 14.68 -17.02
C GLU A 210 -6.20 14.36 -15.67
N PRO A 211 -6.98 14.02 -14.63
CA PRO A 211 -6.42 13.63 -13.34
C PRO A 211 -5.62 12.34 -13.48
N PHE A 212 -4.56 12.23 -12.68
CA PHE A 212 -3.66 11.09 -12.70
C PHE A 212 -3.40 10.64 -11.27
N TYR A 213 -3.88 9.46 -10.88
CA TYR A 213 -3.82 9.04 -9.48
C TYR A 213 -2.56 8.22 -9.22
N CYS A 214 -1.86 8.48 -8.12
CA CYS A 214 -0.62 7.79 -7.81
C CYS A 214 -0.55 7.29 -6.37
N GLU A 215 0.01 6.09 -6.19
CA GLU A 215 0.38 5.49 -4.91
C GLU A 215 1.87 5.14 -4.90
N PHE A 216 2.49 5.23 -3.72
CA PHE A 216 3.94 5.19 -3.58
C PHE A 216 4.42 4.01 -2.75
N PHE A 217 5.53 3.43 -3.18
CA PHE A 217 6.12 2.29 -2.51
C PHE A 217 7.66 2.35 -2.47
N ILE A 218 8.23 1.74 -1.43
CA ILE A 218 9.67 1.51 -1.29
C ILE A 218 9.87 0.00 -1.09
N PRO A 219 10.59 -0.68 -2.00
CA PRO A 219 10.97 -2.06 -1.76
C PRO A 219 12.07 -2.12 -0.71
N GLU A 220 11.83 -2.91 0.33
CA GLU A 220 12.87 -3.34 1.27
C GLU A 220 13.67 -4.51 0.66
N ARG A 221 12.94 -5.48 0.12
CA ARG A 221 13.50 -6.67 -0.51
C ARG A 221 12.64 -7.07 -1.70
N ILE A 222 13.28 -7.40 -2.82
CA ILE A 222 12.62 -7.97 -4.01
C ILE A 222 13.42 -9.21 -4.41
N SER A 223 12.74 -10.34 -4.59
CA SER A 223 13.35 -11.49 -5.24
C SER A 223 13.25 -11.34 -6.76
N GLU A 224 14.38 -11.54 -7.46
CA GLU A 224 14.45 -11.50 -8.94
C GLU A 224 13.65 -12.60 -9.64
N VAL A 225 13.12 -13.57 -8.88
CA VAL A 225 12.46 -14.78 -9.41
C VAL A 225 11.04 -14.53 -9.90
N ASP A 226 10.42 -13.39 -9.55
CA ASP A 226 9.02 -13.15 -9.91
C ASP A 226 8.83 -12.18 -11.06
N THR A 227 8.88 -12.72 -12.28
CA THR A 227 8.55 -11.99 -13.52
C THR A 227 7.09 -11.57 -13.61
N ARG A 228 6.24 -11.94 -12.64
CA ARG A 228 4.79 -11.66 -12.59
C ARG A 228 4.47 -10.43 -11.73
N LEU A 229 5.20 -10.19 -10.63
CA LEU A 229 5.25 -8.84 -10.05
C LEU A 229 5.57 -7.89 -11.21
N PRO A 230 4.83 -6.77 -11.40
CA PRO A 230 5.03 -5.90 -12.55
C PRO A 230 6.53 -5.69 -12.66
N LYS A 231 7.11 -6.23 -13.74
CA LYS A 231 8.56 -6.36 -13.84
C LYS A 231 9.11 -4.99 -13.47
N LEU A 232 10.23 -4.95 -12.75
CA LEU A 232 11.06 -3.75 -12.69
C LEU A 232 11.26 -3.12 -14.09
N ASN A 233 10.98 -3.83 -15.19
CA ASN A 233 10.90 -3.32 -16.56
C ASN A 233 9.75 -2.35 -16.87
N GLU A 234 8.56 -2.44 -16.26
CA GLU A 234 7.56 -1.36 -16.41
C GLU A 234 7.98 -0.11 -15.66
N PHE A 235 8.63 -0.29 -14.51
CA PHE A 235 9.26 0.79 -13.73
C PHE A 235 10.53 1.36 -14.40
N ARG A 236 11.30 0.52 -15.10
CA ARG A 236 12.48 0.92 -15.88
C ARG A 236 12.08 1.62 -17.16
N LYS A 237 10.91 1.45 -17.77
CA LYS A 237 10.58 2.25 -18.96
C LYS A 237 10.55 3.76 -18.63
N GLY A 238 10.02 4.14 -17.46
CA GLY A 238 10.15 5.50 -16.94
C GLY A 238 11.61 5.86 -16.60
N ALA A 239 12.29 5.05 -15.78
CA ALA A 239 13.65 5.36 -15.32
C ALA A 239 14.75 5.28 -16.41
N LEU A 240 14.58 4.44 -17.44
CA LEU A 240 15.49 4.25 -18.57
C LEU A 240 15.26 5.33 -19.62
N ALA A 241 14.01 5.74 -19.89
CA ALA A 241 13.71 6.93 -20.68
C ALA A 241 14.31 8.20 -20.04
N ILE A 242 14.29 8.29 -18.70
CA ILE A 242 14.99 9.34 -17.94
C ILE A 242 16.51 9.24 -18.10
N LYS A 243 17.11 8.05 -17.94
CA LYS A 243 18.57 7.85 -18.08
C LYS A 243 19.08 8.16 -19.49
N GLU A 244 18.33 7.79 -20.53
CA GLU A 244 18.69 8.06 -21.92
C GLU A 244 18.56 9.55 -22.27
N LYS A 245 17.52 10.25 -21.81
CA LYS A 245 17.36 11.70 -22.01
C LYS A 245 18.37 12.54 -21.21
N VAL A 246 18.70 12.16 -19.97
CA VAL A 246 19.74 12.83 -19.18
C VAL A 246 21.12 12.67 -19.84
N ARG A 247 21.44 11.48 -20.37
CA ARG A 247 22.65 11.28 -21.19
C ARG A 247 22.65 12.10 -22.48
N PHE A 248 21.50 12.27 -23.12
CA PHE A 248 21.38 13.06 -24.35
C PHE A 248 21.54 14.57 -24.09
N SER A 249 20.95 15.08 -23.00
CA SER A 249 21.06 16.49 -22.59
C SER A 249 22.48 16.87 -22.13
N LEU A 250 23.19 15.96 -21.45
CA LEU A 250 24.57 16.17 -21.03
C LEU A 250 25.59 16.09 -22.18
N LYS A 251 25.27 15.38 -23.28
CA LYS A 251 26.11 15.32 -24.49
C LYS A 251 25.93 16.50 -25.44
N ASN A 252 24.80 17.20 -25.36
CA ASN A 252 24.49 18.35 -26.23
C ASN A 252 24.80 19.70 -25.56
N ASN A 253 25.27 19.69 -24.31
CA ASN A 253 25.70 20.86 -23.54
C ASN A 253 27.21 20.82 -23.22
N SER A 254 27.98 20.00 -23.95
CA SER A 254 29.45 19.90 -23.93
C SER A 254 29.96 20.06 -25.35
#